data_AF-A0A1E5FYM6-F1
#
_entry.id   AF-A0A1E5FYM6-F1
#
_cell.length_a   1.000
_cell.length_b   1.000
_cell.length_c   1.000
_cell.angle_alpha   90.00
_cell.angle_beta   90.00
_cell.angle_gamma   90.00
#
_symmetry.space_group_name_H-M   'P 1'
#
loop_
_entity.id
_entity.type
_entity.pdbx_description
1 polymer ?
#
loop_
_entity_poly.entity_id
_entity_poly.type
_entity_poly.pdbx_seq_one_letter_code
_entity_poly.pdbx_strand_id
1 'polypeptide(L)'
;MVLIPFGLTYVPMTKLALINFEKSPDSVYKGLEPQYFNDEKHGNGYRIIAYRNDGYVDVYDDINLKRFDDESFDVVGKGLCEKKMVTIEDVIFEKKGYCFHLSFKFTDKHGRLIVANIKEQSTRKSNGINLLAPVGSSSEKPTYLPLFFLYDFDFVRKHSTVVELTIDGKKIEQDNFLAPFPKDFQWRYFTRYTLDCQIVEFATAKKSVLEECVLDKSGVVGRGPLEYQYRDTTLVKIKLKDAKHPLTVEFDQGLADIRNLDDNKEHIDTFKITADKGAGFVSGKYSIIKDANSVVIEMTPSDGWTPETNSILTKILFTKKSLFCSWPKTYKYIQKIDLDTLESDAYWERIN
;
A
#
# COMPACT_ATOMS: atom_id res chain seq x y z
N MET A 1 -2.66 -3.66 -33.46
CA MET A 1 -1.97 -4.09 -32.23
C MET A 1 -1.70 -2.86 -31.40
N VAL A 2 -1.65 -3.00 -30.08
CA VAL A 2 -1.36 -1.92 -29.12
C VAL A 2 -0.27 -2.38 -28.15
N LEU A 3 0.37 -1.44 -27.48
CA LEU A 3 1.39 -1.69 -26.47
C LEU A 3 0.83 -1.47 -25.06
N ILE A 4 1.29 -2.28 -24.10
CA ILE A 4 1.08 -2.02 -22.67
C ILE A 4 2.37 -1.41 -22.10
N PRO A 5 2.41 -0.09 -21.84
CA PRO A 5 3.65 0.57 -21.42
C PRO A 5 4.03 0.22 -19.98
N PHE A 6 3.06 0.13 -19.06
CA PHE A 6 3.26 -0.21 -17.66
C PHE A 6 1.99 -0.84 -17.06
N GLY A 7 2.11 -1.39 -15.84
CA GLY A 7 1.02 -2.11 -15.18
C GLY A 7 0.91 -1.82 -13.70
N LEU A 8 -0.01 -2.55 -13.07
CA LEU A 8 -0.27 -2.51 -11.64
C LEU A 8 -0.02 -3.89 -11.06
N THR A 9 0.57 -3.96 -9.87
CA THR A 9 0.58 -5.21 -9.08
C THR A 9 -0.42 -5.05 -7.96
N TYR A 10 -1.41 -5.94 -7.88
CA TYR A 10 -2.31 -6.02 -6.73
C TYR A 10 -1.74 -7.00 -5.71
N VAL A 11 -1.55 -6.54 -4.46
CA VAL A 11 -1.11 -7.36 -3.35
C VAL A 11 -2.33 -7.71 -2.49
N PRO A 12 -2.76 -8.98 -2.43
CA PRO A 12 -3.99 -9.41 -1.78
C PRO A 12 -3.89 -9.51 -0.24
N MET A 13 -3.26 -8.51 0.39
CA MET A 13 -3.37 -8.32 1.85
C MET A 13 -4.73 -7.70 2.16
N THR A 14 -5.46 -8.23 3.13
CA THR A 14 -6.84 -7.80 3.41
C THR A 14 -6.99 -7.07 4.74
N LYS A 15 -6.18 -7.42 5.76
CA LYS A 15 -6.21 -6.80 7.09
C LYS A 15 -4.79 -6.50 7.55
N LEU A 16 -4.63 -5.40 8.28
CA LEU A 16 -3.40 -5.11 9.00
C LEU A 16 -3.68 -4.31 10.28
N ALA A 17 -2.89 -4.55 11.30
CA ALA A 17 -2.83 -3.69 12.47
C ALA A 17 -1.37 -3.41 12.81
N LEU A 18 -1.08 -2.26 13.41
CA LEU A 18 0.23 -1.97 13.97
C LEU A 18 0.08 -1.67 15.46
N ILE A 19 0.71 -2.49 16.29
CA ILE A 19 0.81 -2.34 17.74
C ILE A 19 2.14 -1.66 18.04
N ASN A 20 2.12 -0.37 18.36
CA ASN A 20 3.31 0.41 18.69
C ASN A 20 3.58 0.40 20.20
N PHE A 21 4.84 0.20 20.56
CA PHE A 21 5.37 0.32 21.92
C PHE A 21 6.78 0.92 21.87
N GLU A 22 6.95 1.95 21.05
CA GLU A 22 8.24 2.60 20.79
C GLU A 22 8.73 3.46 21.94
N LYS A 23 7.80 3.95 22.79
CA LYS A 23 8.17 4.73 23.98
C LYS A 23 8.71 3.86 25.12
N SER A 24 8.31 2.59 25.14
CA SER A 24 8.69 1.60 26.14
C SER A 24 8.99 0.25 25.47
N PRO A 25 10.04 0.17 24.62
CA PRO A 25 10.29 -1.01 23.80
C PRO A 25 10.69 -2.22 24.64
N ASP A 26 10.49 -3.41 24.07
CA ASP A 26 11.21 -4.61 24.51
C ASP A 26 12.71 -4.48 24.19
N SER A 27 13.51 -5.36 24.78
CA SER A 27 14.93 -5.56 24.47
C SER A 27 15.23 -5.67 22.96
N VAL A 28 14.35 -6.29 22.17
CA VAL A 28 14.57 -6.50 20.73
C VAL A 28 13.59 -5.68 19.88
N TYR A 29 12.30 -5.67 20.25
CA TYR A 29 11.24 -5.12 19.42
C TYR A 29 10.66 -3.81 19.98
N LYS A 30 10.10 -3.01 19.09
CA LYS A 30 9.38 -1.76 19.37
C LYS A 30 7.99 -1.69 18.75
N GLY A 31 7.61 -2.68 17.95
CA GLY A 31 6.29 -2.78 17.35
C GLY A 31 6.02 -4.14 16.73
N LEU A 32 4.74 -4.48 16.59
CA LEU A 32 4.29 -5.70 15.91
C LEU A 32 3.19 -5.34 14.90
N GLU A 33 3.28 -5.86 13.69
CA GLU A 33 2.29 -5.67 12.63
C GLU A 33 1.75 -7.01 12.13
N PRO A 34 0.63 -7.51 12.69
CA PRO A 34 -0.12 -8.60 12.08
C PRO A 34 -0.75 -8.17 10.75
N GLN A 35 -0.55 -9.00 9.73
CA GLN A 35 -1.11 -8.90 8.39
C GLN A 35 -1.86 -10.20 8.07
N TYR A 36 -2.98 -10.11 7.38
CA TYR A 36 -3.78 -11.27 6.97
C TYR A 36 -3.82 -11.41 5.45
N PHE A 37 -3.46 -12.60 4.98
CA PHE A 37 -3.49 -13.01 3.59
C PHE A 37 -4.52 -14.12 3.40
N ASN A 38 -5.28 -14.04 2.31
CA ASN A 38 -6.22 -15.07 1.92
C ASN A 38 -6.36 -15.05 0.40
N ASP A 39 -5.38 -15.65 -0.26
CA ASP A 39 -5.29 -15.66 -1.72
C ASP A 39 -4.53 -16.87 -2.23
N GLU A 40 -4.63 -17.12 -3.54
CA GLU A 40 -4.00 -18.28 -4.16
C GLU A 40 -2.46 -18.23 -4.14
N LYS A 41 -1.87 -17.03 -4.16
CA LYS A 41 -0.42 -16.86 -4.10
C LYS A 41 0.06 -17.17 -2.68
N HIS A 42 -0.40 -16.45 -1.66
CA HIS A 42 0.17 -16.59 -0.31
C HIS A 42 -0.45 -17.71 0.52
N GLY A 43 -1.64 -18.21 0.18
CA GLY A 43 -2.41 -19.11 1.02
C GLY A 43 -3.33 -18.35 1.97
N ASN A 44 -3.72 -19.00 3.08
CA ASN A 44 -4.63 -18.44 4.07
C ASN A 44 -3.97 -18.48 5.44
N GLY A 45 -3.53 -17.32 5.93
CA GLY A 45 -2.78 -17.26 7.17
C GLY A 45 -2.35 -15.85 7.53
N TYR A 46 -1.56 -15.76 8.60
CA TYR A 46 -1.11 -14.50 9.16
C TYR A 46 0.40 -14.35 9.01
N ARG A 47 0.83 -13.10 8.83
CA ARG A 47 2.22 -12.68 8.93
C ARG A 47 2.34 -11.69 10.08
N ILE A 48 3.36 -11.81 10.91
CA ILE A 48 3.73 -10.78 11.88
C ILE A 48 5.04 -10.15 11.45
N ILE A 49 5.03 -8.85 11.15
CA ILE A 49 6.25 -8.06 11.02
C ILE A 49 6.60 -7.50 12.41
N ALA A 50 7.74 -7.90 12.96
CA ALA A 50 8.26 -7.44 14.24
C ALA A 50 9.33 -6.37 14.02
N TYR A 51 9.02 -5.13 14.39
CA TYR A 51 9.89 -3.98 14.22
C TYR A 51 10.97 -3.99 15.30
N ARG A 52 12.24 -4.02 14.89
CA ARG A 52 13.38 -4.08 15.81
C ARG A 52 13.86 -2.69 16.22
N ASN A 53 14.56 -2.64 17.35
CA ASN A 53 15.18 -1.41 17.86
C ASN A 53 16.29 -0.87 16.93
N ASP A 54 17.00 -1.75 16.22
CA ASP A 54 18.09 -1.40 15.30
C ASP A 54 17.64 -0.86 13.92
N GLY A 55 16.32 -0.87 13.66
CA GLY A 55 15.69 -0.37 12.45
C GLY A 55 15.37 -1.44 11.41
N TYR A 56 15.83 -2.69 11.57
CA TYR A 56 15.41 -3.80 10.72
C TYR A 56 14.07 -4.39 11.17
N VAL A 57 13.55 -5.35 10.41
CA VAL A 57 12.37 -6.13 10.80
C VAL A 57 12.64 -7.63 10.79
N ASP A 58 12.05 -8.35 11.74
CA ASP A 58 11.92 -9.81 11.70
C ASP A 58 10.52 -10.16 11.22
N VAL A 59 10.38 -11.14 10.32
CA VAL A 59 9.10 -11.56 9.72
C VAL A 59 8.77 -12.98 10.13
N TYR A 60 7.58 -13.17 10.67
CA TYR A 60 7.07 -14.46 11.12
C TYR A 60 5.82 -14.81 10.32
N ASP A 61 5.95 -15.76 9.40
CA ASP A 61 4.86 -16.26 8.59
C ASP A 61 4.24 -17.49 9.25
N ASP A 62 2.90 -17.52 9.32
CA ASP A 62 2.18 -18.69 9.75
C ASP A 62 2.47 -19.89 8.83
N ILE A 63 2.55 -21.10 9.38
CA ILE A 63 2.75 -22.33 8.61
C ILE A 63 1.69 -22.58 7.51
N ASN A 64 0.53 -21.94 7.58
CA ASN A 64 -0.50 -22.02 6.54
C ASN A 64 -0.24 -21.07 5.36
N LEU A 65 0.76 -20.18 5.45
CA LEU A 65 1.23 -19.38 4.33
C LEU A 65 2.28 -20.13 3.50
N LYS A 66 2.33 -19.84 2.21
CA LYS A 66 3.39 -20.32 1.32
C LYS A 66 4.68 -19.55 1.56
N ARG A 67 5.80 -20.27 1.57
CA ARG A 67 7.13 -19.69 1.72
C ARG A 67 7.61 -19.09 0.40
N PHE A 68 8.02 -17.83 0.44
CA PHE A 68 8.71 -17.12 -0.64
C PHE A 68 10.07 -16.65 -0.13
N ASP A 69 11.13 -17.08 -0.79
CA ASP A 69 12.50 -16.71 -0.42
C ASP A 69 12.94 -15.37 -1.04
N ASP A 70 12.20 -14.85 -2.03
CA ASP A 70 12.50 -13.67 -2.85
C ASP A 70 11.59 -12.45 -2.56
N GLU A 71 10.87 -12.47 -1.45
CA GLU A 71 9.95 -11.39 -1.09
C GLU A 71 10.70 -10.17 -0.55
N SER A 72 10.47 -9.00 -1.15
CA SER A 72 11.10 -7.74 -0.74
C SER A 72 10.39 -7.11 0.46
N PHE A 73 11.19 -6.61 1.41
CA PHE A 73 10.74 -5.80 2.55
C PHE A 73 11.40 -4.40 2.52
N ASP A 74 11.77 -3.93 1.33
CA ASP A 74 12.58 -2.71 1.13
C ASP A 74 11.83 -1.43 1.55
N VAL A 75 10.51 -1.50 1.73
CA VAL A 75 9.68 -0.40 2.20
C VAL A 75 9.50 -0.35 3.73
N VAL A 76 10.09 -1.30 4.48
CA VAL A 76 9.92 -1.41 5.94
C VAL A 76 11.24 -1.20 6.69
N GLY A 77 11.40 -0.02 7.30
CA GLY A 77 12.59 0.29 8.11
C GLY A 77 13.89 0.28 7.30
N LYS A 78 14.89 -0.47 7.76
CA LYS A 78 16.16 -0.77 7.06
C LYS A 78 16.10 -2.05 6.21
N GLY A 79 14.92 -2.67 6.10
CA GLY A 79 14.71 -3.94 5.42
C GLY A 79 14.66 -5.15 6.36
N LEU A 80 14.66 -6.35 5.76
CA LEU A 80 14.53 -7.64 6.43
C LEU A 80 15.82 -8.01 7.18
N CYS A 81 15.70 -8.38 8.46
CA CYS A 81 16.75 -9.07 9.22
C CYS A 81 16.60 -10.59 9.09
N GLU A 82 15.42 -11.13 9.38
CA GLU A 82 15.18 -12.56 9.34
C GLU A 82 13.72 -12.88 9.01
N LYS A 83 13.50 -13.98 8.30
CA LYS A 83 12.17 -14.51 7.99
C LYS A 83 12.05 -15.94 8.51
N LYS A 84 11.00 -16.26 9.26
CA LYS A 84 10.73 -17.60 9.79
C LYS A 84 9.29 -18.03 9.57
N MET A 85 9.11 -19.31 9.32
CA MET A 85 7.80 -19.95 9.43
C MET A 85 7.58 -20.35 10.90
N VAL A 86 6.41 -20.03 11.46
CA VAL A 86 6.01 -20.35 12.83
C VAL A 86 4.55 -20.76 12.88
N THR A 87 4.13 -21.43 13.94
CA THR A 87 2.70 -21.62 14.22
C THR A 87 2.19 -20.38 14.95
N ILE A 88 1.23 -19.67 14.36
CA ILE A 88 0.54 -18.55 15.00
C ILE A 88 -0.82 -19.05 15.50
N GLU A 89 -0.99 -19.03 16.82
CA GLU A 89 -2.15 -19.62 17.48
C GLU A 89 -3.07 -18.54 18.06
N ASP A 90 -4.28 -18.96 18.45
CA ASP A 90 -5.31 -18.12 19.10
C ASP A 90 -5.60 -16.81 18.34
N VAL A 91 -5.56 -16.89 17.01
CA VAL A 91 -5.70 -15.71 16.17
C VAL A 91 -7.16 -15.26 16.09
N ILE A 92 -7.41 -14.04 16.53
CA ILE A 92 -8.67 -13.33 16.31
C ILE A 92 -8.30 -11.99 15.69
N PHE A 93 -8.88 -11.65 14.55
CA PHE A 93 -8.68 -10.33 13.94
C PHE A 93 -9.97 -9.87 13.26
N GLU A 94 -10.84 -9.27 14.06
CA GLU A 94 -12.20 -8.92 13.66
C GLU A 94 -12.74 -7.69 14.41
N LYS A 95 -13.88 -7.20 13.93
CA LYS A 95 -14.65 -6.13 14.56
C LYS A 95 -16.11 -6.58 14.62
N LYS A 96 -16.65 -6.67 15.83
CA LYS A 96 -18.07 -7.01 16.09
C LYS A 96 -18.79 -5.75 16.51
N GLY A 97 -19.63 -5.21 15.61
CA GLY A 97 -20.21 -3.87 15.79
C GLY A 97 -19.12 -2.81 15.80
N TYR A 98 -18.96 -2.11 16.93
CA TYR A 98 -17.86 -1.14 17.11
C TYR A 98 -16.67 -1.70 17.90
N CYS A 99 -16.73 -2.96 18.36
CA CYS A 99 -15.71 -3.56 19.20
C CYS A 99 -14.66 -4.29 18.37
N PHE A 100 -13.43 -3.79 18.38
CA PHE A 100 -12.27 -4.46 17.81
C PHE A 100 -11.74 -5.56 18.73
N HIS A 101 -11.38 -6.70 18.14
CA HIS A 101 -10.64 -7.77 18.82
C HIS A 101 -9.48 -8.23 17.93
N LEU A 102 -8.26 -8.05 18.45
CA LEU A 102 -7.04 -8.64 17.95
C LEU A 102 -6.46 -9.59 19.00
N SER A 103 -6.17 -10.83 18.64
CA SER A 103 -5.47 -11.82 19.45
C SER A 103 -4.51 -12.60 18.58
N PHE A 104 -3.34 -12.95 19.09
CA PHE A 104 -2.45 -13.96 18.53
C PHE A 104 -1.37 -14.33 19.55
N LYS A 105 -0.80 -15.53 19.41
CA LYS A 105 0.42 -15.94 20.11
C LYS A 105 1.35 -16.71 19.18
N PHE A 106 2.66 -16.54 19.35
CA PHE A 106 3.68 -17.31 18.65
C PHE A 106 5.02 -17.25 19.41
N THR A 107 5.95 -18.14 19.08
CA THR A 107 7.31 -18.11 19.63
C THR A 107 8.25 -17.45 18.63
N ASP A 108 8.99 -16.44 19.08
CA ASP A 108 9.92 -15.71 18.24
C ASP A 108 11.23 -16.47 17.99
N LYS A 109 12.14 -15.89 17.20
CA LYS A 109 13.42 -16.55 16.85
C LYS A 109 14.35 -16.82 18.03
N HIS A 110 14.13 -16.16 19.16
CA HIS A 110 14.91 -16.31 20.40
C HIS A 110 14.24 -17.29 21.38
N GLY A 111 13.16 -17.97 20.98
CA GLY A 111 12.43 -18.87 21.85
C GLY A 111 11.50 -18.16 22.84
N ARG A 112 11.25 -16.86 22.64
CA ARG A 112 10.40 -16.06 23.54
C ARG A 112 8.95 -16.15 23.09
N LEU A 113 8.06 -16.46 24.02
CA LEU A 113 6.62 -16.45 23.75
C LEU A 113 6.13 -15.00 23.63
N ILE A 114 5.50 -14.67 22.50
CA ILE A 114 4.83 -13.39 22.26
C ILE A 114 3.33 -13.65 22.33
N VAL A 115 2.64 -12.87 23.17
CA VAL A 115 1.17 -12.90 23.30
C VAL A 115 0.64 -11.49 23.13
N ALA A 116 -0.30 -11.30 22.21
CA ALA A 116 -1.05 -10.07 22.08
C ALA A 116 -2.55 -10.39 22.14
N ASN A 117 -3.30 -9.69 22.99
CA ASN A 117 -4.75 -9.73 23.06
C ASN A 117 -5.26 -8.32 23.40
N ILE A 118 -5.89 -7.69 22.42
CA ILE A 118 -6.49 -6.37 22.48
C ILE A 118 -7.97 -6.54 22.20
N LYS A 119 -8.80 -6.37 23.22
CA LYS A 119 -10.25 -6.57 23.13
C LYS A 119 -10.99 -5.36 23.63
N GLU A 120 -11.57 -4.60 22.71
CA GLU A 120 -12.47 -3.52 23.04
C GLU A 120 -13.83 -4.06 23.50
N GLN A 121 -14.41 -3.39 24.49
CA GLN A 121 -15.72 -3.75 25.08
C GLN A 121 -16.73 -2.60 24.97
N SER A 122 -16.31 -1.42 24.54
CA SER A 122 -17.20 -0.28 24.39
C SER A 122 -18.10 -0.43 23.16
N THR A 123 -19.39 -0.24 23.34
CA THR A 123 -20.37 -0.22 22.23
C THR A 123 -20.56 1.17 21.62
N ARG A 124 -19.85 2.18 22.12
CA ARG A 124 -19.91 3.54 21.58
C ARG A 124 -19.45 3.55 20.13
N LYS A 125 -20.18 4.28 19.30
CA LYS A 125 -19.86 4.48 17.88
C LYS A 125 -18.44 5.04 17.73
N SER A 126 -17.73 4.50 16.75
CA SER A 126 -16.45 5.00 16.27
C SER A 126 -16.49 4.97 14.75
N ASN A 127 -16.13 6.06 14.10
CA ASN A 127 -16.11 6.13 12.65
C ASN A 127 -14.68 5.94 12.17
N GLY A 128 -14.40 4.91 11.38
CA GLY A 128 -13.10 4.79 10.74
C GLY A 128 -12.88 5.89 9.71
N ILE A 129 -11.64 5.96 9.25
CA ILE A 129 -11.15 6.94 8.30
C ILE A 129 -10.67 6.16 7.07
N ASN A 130 -10.96 6.65 5.88
CA ASN A 130 -10.34 6.13 4.68
C ASN A 130 -9.10 6.97 4.39
N LEU A 131 -7.95 6.34 4.09
CA LEU A 131 -6.73 7.06 3.80
C LEU A 131 -5.79 6.33 2.84
N LEU A 132 -4.95 7.09 2.13
CA LEU A 132 -3.74 6.58 1.51
C LEU A 132 -2.60 6.59 2.54
N ALA A 133 -2.10 5.42 2.90
CA ALA A 133 -1.05 5.31 3.90
C ALA A 133 0.27 5.90 3.36
N PRO A 134 1.00 6.71 4.15
CA PRO A 134 2.22 7.36 3.71
C PRO A 134 3.44 6.41 3.76
N VAL A 135 3.27 5.15 3.35
CA VAL A 135 4.32 4.11 3.38
C VAL A 135 5.49 4.49 2.47
N GLY A 136 5.20 5.11 1.33
CA GLY A 136 6.23 5.59 0.42
C GLY A 136 6.99 6.84 0.89
N SER A 137 6.59 7.48 2.00
CA SER A 137 7.20 8.75 2.41
C SER A 137 8.68 8.62 2.81
N SER A 138 9.07 7.48 3.37
CA SER A 138 10.43 7.16 3.82
C SER A 138 11.27 6.37 2.81
N SER A 139 10.75 6.08 1.61
CA SER A 139 11.51 5.32 0.60
C SER A 139 12.62 6.17 -0.01
N GLU A 140 13.87 5.71 0.09
CA GLU A 140 15.04 6.35 -0.52
C GLU A 140 15.25 5.92 -1.98
N LYS A 141 14.94 4.66 -2.30
CA LYS A 141 15.10 4.04 -3.62
C LYS A 141 13.81 3.32 -4.04
N PRO A 142 12.75 4.07 -4.38
CA PRO A 142 11.48 3.45 -4.73
C PRO A 142 11.62 2.61 -6.00
N THR A 143 10.90 1.49 -6.04
CA THR A 143 10.74 0.65 -7.23
C THR A 143 9.31 0.68 -7.76
N TYR A 144 8.38 1.36 -7.10
CA TYR A 144 7.00 1.57 -7.53
C TYR A 144 6.40 2.74 -6.73
N LEU A 145 5.26 3.28 -7.18
CA LEU A 145 4.46 4.19 -6.35
C LEU A 145 3.47 3.36 -5.49
N PRO A 146 3.60 3.35 -4.15
CA PRO A 146 2.71 2.56 -3.29
C PRO A 146 1.33 3.21 -3.14
N LEU A 147 0.29 2.51 -3.58
CA LEU A 147 -1.11 2.89 -3.43
C LEU A 147 -1.77 2.02 -2.36
N PHE A 148 -1.47 2.34 -1.10
CA PHE A 148 -1.88 1.55 0.07
C PHE A 148 -3.10 2.22 0.71
N PHE A 149 -4.28 1.93 0.16
CA PHE A 149 -5.54 2.46 0.68
C PHE A 149 -6.02 1.63 1.86
N LEU A 150 -6.26 2.29 2.99
CA LEU A 150 -6.81 1.69 4.21
C LEU A 150 -8.24 2.19 4.38
N TYR A 151 -9.21 1.27 4.44
CA TYR A 151 -10.63 1.58 4.61
C TYR A 151 -11.07 1.30 6.04
N ASP A 152 -12.01 2.11 6.55
CA ASP A 152 -12.46 2.08 7.95
C ASP A 152 -11.28 1.99 8.96
N PHE A 153 -10.16 2.64 8.62
CA PHE A 153 -8.97 2.65 9.46
C PHE A 153 -9.28 3.37 10.78
N ASP A 154 -8.91 2.76 11.90
CA ASP A 154 -9.17 3.32 13.21
C ASP A 154 -8.03 3.02 14.19
N PHE A 155 -8.10 3.70 15.32
CA PHE A 155 -7.22 3.49 16.45
C PHE A 155 -7.95 2.69 17.53
N VAL A 156 -7.21 1.88 18.27
CA VAL A 156 -7.75 1.13 19.42
C VAL A 156 -8.14 2.11 20.53
N ARG A 157 -9.34 1.94 21.09
CA ARG A 157 -9.85 2.69 22.25
C ARG A 157 -9.05 2.39 23.50
N LYS A 158 -8.84 3.42 24.30
CA LYS A 158 -8.14 3.29 25.58
C LYS A 158 -9.06 2.81 26.70
N HIS A 159 -10.26 3.40 26.79
CA HIS A 159 -11.23 3.05 27.83
C HIS A 159 -12.08 1.85 27.42
N SER A 160 -12.38 1.00 28.41
CA SER A 160 -13.12 -0.25 28.20
C SER A 160 -12.47 -1.15 27.16
N THR A 161 -11.15 -1.30 27.26
CA THR A 161 -10.34 -2.17 26.41
C THR A 161 -9.44 -3.01 27.30
N VAL A 162 -9.49 -4.33 27.12
CA VAL A 162 -8.53 -5.25 27.70
C VAL A 162 -7.32 -5.28 26.80
N VAL A 163 -6.15 -4.99 27.36
CA VAL A 163 -4.87 -5.02 26.65
C VAL A 163 -3.92 -5.93 27.41
N GLU A 164 -3.58 -7.04 26.77
CA GLU A 164 -2.52 -7.95 27.16
C GLU A 164 -1.52 -7.98 26.03
N LEU A 165 -0.31 -7.50 26.30
CA LEU A 165 0.82 -7.61 25.39
C LEU A 165 2.00 -8.06 26.23
N THR A 166 2.49 -9.26 25.97
CA THR A 166 3.64 -9.82 26.67
C THR A 166 4.66 -10.39 25.70
N ILE A 167 5.93 -10.24 26.04
CA ILE A 167 7.06 -10.89 25.37
C ILE A 167 7.85 -11.58 26.47
N ASP A 168 7.95 -12.91 26.39
CA ASP A 168 8.58 -13.75 27.41
C ASP A 168 7.98 -13.54 28.81
N GLY A 169 6.64 -13.42 28.87
CA GLY A 169 5.90 -13.13 30.11
C GLY A 169 6.06 -11.69 30.64
N LYS A 170 6.96 -10.88 30.09
CA LYS A 170 7.11 -9.47 30.45
C LYS A 170 6.02 -8.64 29.77
N LYS A 171 5.25 -7.90 30.56
CA LYS A 171 4.25 -6.95 30.08
C LYS A 171 4.89 -5.79 29.31
N ILE A 172 4.30 -5.48 28.16
CA ILE A 172 4.67 -4.35 27.30
C ILE A 172 3.55 -3.30 27.34
N GLU A 173 3.93 -2.04 27.49
CA GLU A 173 2.97 -0.92 27.46
C GLU A 173 2.81 -0.38 26.04
N GLN A 174 1.57 -0.20 25.60
CA GLN A 174 1.28 0.39 24.30
C GLN A 174 1.45 1.90 24.31
N ASP A 175 1.87 2.45 23.17
CA ASP A 175 1.96 3.89 23.00
C ASP A 175 0.57 4.53 23.03
N ASN A 176 0.46 5.68 23.70
CA ASN A 176 -0.73 6.52 23.64
C ASN A 176 -0.79 7.29 22.32
N PHE A 177 -2.00 7.50 21.80
CA PHE A 177 -2.22 8.34 20.62
C PHE A 177 -1.58 9.73 20.80
N LEU A 178 -0.88 10.20 19.77
CA LEU A 178 0.00 11.37 19.88
C LEU A 178 -0.76 12.70 19.89
N ALA A 179 -2.01 12.75 19.42
CA ALA A 179 -2.77 13.99 19.37
C ALA A 179 -3.33 14.35 20.76
N PRO A 180 -3.33 15.64 21.15
CA PRO A 180 -3.82 16.09 22.45
C PRO A 180 -5.35 16.10 22.57
N PHE A 181 -6.07 15.58 21.56
CA PHE A 181 -7.52 15.59 21.51
C PHE A 181 -8.08 14.18 21.24
N PRO A 182 -9.23 13.83 21.84
CA PRO A 182 -9.86 12.54 21.63
C PRO A 182 -10.53 12.45 20.26
N LYS A 183 -10.37 11.31 19.57
CA LYS A 183 -11.15 10.98 18.37
C LYS A 183 -12.54 10.52 18.79
N ASP A 184 -13.59 11.11 18.20
CA ASP A 184 -14.98 10.78 18.54
C ASP A 184 -15.27 10.86 20.06
N PHE A 185 -14.67 11.84 20.75
CA PHE A 185 -14.75 12.02 22.22
C PHE A 185 -14.32 10.79 23.03
N GLN A 186 -13.41 9.99 22.49
CA GLN A 186 -12.88 8.78 23.09
C GLN A 186 -11.36 8.71 22.92
N TRP A 187 -10.64 8.53 24.03
CA TRP A 187 -9.18 8.37 24.01
C TRP A 187 -8.74 7.10 23.29
N ARG A 188 -7.56 7.16 22.66
CA ARG A 188 -7.02 6.11 21.80
C ARG A 188 -5.59 5.73 22.19
N TYR A 189 -5.22 4.48 21.97
CA TYR A 189 -3.83 4.06 21.81
C TYR A 189 -3.33 4.45 20.41
N PHE A 190 -2.02 4.44 20.21
CA PHE A 190 -1.42 4.60 18.89
C PHE A 190 -1.49 3.30 18.06
N THR A 191 -1.88 2.20 18.71
CA THR A 191 -2.27 0.97 18.01
C THR A 191 -3.39 1.26 17.03
N ARG A 192 -3.14 0.93 15.76
CA ARG A 192 -3.99 1.25 14.63
C ARG A 192 -4.31 0.00 13.84
N TYR A 193 -5.49 -0.05 13.23
CA TYR A 193 -5.92 -1.22 12.48
C TYR A 193 -6.84 -0.85 11.32
N THR A 194 -6.87 -1.74 10.34
CA THR A 194 -7.94 -1.85 9.37
C THR A 194 -8.25 -3.33 9.12
N LEU A 195 -9.51 -3.64 8.87
CA LEU A 195 -9.95 -4.96 8.43
C LEU A 195 -10.18 -5.00 6.91
N ASP A 196 -9.81 -3.93 6.22
CA ASP A 196 -10.10 -3.73 4.82
C ASP A 196 -9.07 -2.80 4.17
N CYS A 197 -8.13 -3.37 3.43
CA CYS A 197 -7.13 -2.61 2.72
C CYS A 197 -7.03 -3.03 1.26
N GLN A 198 -6.56 -2.09 0.43
CA GLN A 198 -6.21 -2.31 -0.95
C GLN A 198 -4.77 -1.83 -1.15
N ILE A 199 -3.91 -2.77 -1.53
CA ILE A 199 -2.50 -2.54 -1.73
C ILE A 199 -2.21 -2.72 -3.21
N VAL A 200 -1.83 -1.63 -3.88
CA VAL A 200 -1.47 -1.63 -5.29
C VAL A 200 -0.08 -1.02 -5.47
N GLU A 201 0.76 -1.68 -6.24
CA GLU A 201 2.04 -1.15 -6.70
C GLU A 201 1.84 -0.58 -8.10
N PHE A 202 1.98 0.73 -8.24
CA PHE A 202 1.79 1.41 -9.51
C PHE A 202 3.11 1.50 -10.28
N ALA A 203 3.11 0.99 -11.52
CA ALA A 203 4.21 1.03 -12.48
C ALA A 203 5.56 0.56 -11.91
N THR A 204 5.65 -0.71 -11.52
CA THR A 204 6.88 -1.29 -10.97
C THR A 204 8.07 -1.16 -11.92
N ALA A 205 9.19 -0.65 -11.40
CA ALA A 205 10.49 -0.54 -12.03
C ALA A 205 11.00 -1.93 -12.41
N LYS A 206 11.27 -2.11 -13.70
CA LYS A 206 11.81 -3.35 -14.23
C LYS A 206 12.41 -3.11 -15.62
N LYS A 207 13.36 -3.97 -15.97
CA LYS A 207 13.76 -4.18 -17.36
C LYS A 207 12.86 -5.26 -17.96
N SER A 208 12.25 -4.97 -19.10
CA SER A 208 11.38 -5.92 -19.79
C SER A 208 11.18 -5.53 -21.25
N VAL A 209 10.76 -6.47 -22.08
CA VAL A 209 10.24 -6.17 -23.42
C VAL A 209 8.75 -5.81 -23.30
N LEU A 210 8.32 -4.72 -23.94
CA LEU A 210 6.90 -4.33 -23.93
C LEU A 210 6.04 -5.36 -24.65
N GLU A 211 4.86 -5.58 -24.11
CA GLU A 211 3.93 -6.56 -24.67
C GLU A 211 3.09 -5.96 -25.79
N GLU A 212 3.14 -6.59 -26.97
CA GLU A 212 2.22 -6.30 -28.07
C GLU A 212 0.94 -7.10 -27.95
N CYS A 213 -0.19 -6.39 -28.01
CA CYS A 213 -1.51 -6.95 -27.77
C CYS A 213 -2.45 -6.69 -28.94
N VAL A 214 -3.34 -7.64 -29.21
CA VAL A 214 -4.48 -7.45 -30.12
C VAL A 214 -5.67 -6.99 -29.29
N LEU A 215 -6.32 -5.91 -29.72
CA LEU A 215 -7.55 -5.43 -29.11
C LEU A 215 -8.69 -6.40 -29.38
N ASP A 216 -9.52 -6.63 -28.37
CA ASP A 216 -10.82 -7.26 -28.61
C ASP A 216 -11.80 -6.30 -29.31
N LYS A 217 -13.00 -6.79 -29.62
CA LYS A 217 -14.05 -6.00 -30.29
C LYS A 217 -14.52 -4.78 -29.49
N SER A 218 -14.22 -4.73 -28.19
CA SER A 218 -14.56 -3.63 -27.29
C SER A 218 -13.40 -2.66 -27.06
N GLY A 219 -12.25 -2.86 -27.70
CA GLY A 219 -11.07 -2.02 -27.51
C GLY A 219 -10.33 -2.32 -26.20
N VAL A 220 -10.46 -3.54 -25.66
CA VAL A 220 -9.91 -3.92 -24.36
C VAL A 220 -8.82 -4.97 -24.51
N VAL A 221 -7.80 -4.88 -23.65
CA VAL A 221 -6.82 -5.93 -23.40
C VAL A 221 -6.89 -6.36 -21.93
N GLY A 222 -7.15 -7.64 -21.68
CA GLY A 222 -7.15 -8.21 -20.33
C GLY A 222 -5.81 -8.87 -19.97
N ARG A 223 -5.28 -8.59 -18.77
CA ARG A 223 -4.07 -9.24 -18.22
C ARG A 223 -4.25 -9.54 -16.75
N GLY A 224 -4.53 -10.81 -16.42
CA GLY A 224 -4.86 -11.22 -15.06
C GLY A 224 -6.00 -10.35 -14.49
N PRO A 225 -5.82 -9.68 -13.34
CA PRO A 225 -6.84 -8.82 -12.75
C PRO A 225 -6.92 -7.44 -13.43
N LEU A 226 -6.17 -7.16 -14.49
CA LEU A 226 -6.14 -5.85 -15.14
C LEU A 226 -6.90 -5.82 -16.46
N GLU A 227 -7.51 -4.65 -16.71
CA GLU A 227 -8.22 -4.29 -17.92
C GLU A 227 -7.61 -3.00 -18.48
N TYR A 228 -7.05 -3.06 -19.67
CA TYR A 228 -6.51 -1.90 -20.38
C TYR A 228 -7.50 -1.52 -21.48
N GLN A 229 -8.03 -0.30 -21.41
CA GLN A 229 -9.03 0.20 -22.36
C GLN A 229 -8.39 1.19 -23.31
N TYR A 230 -8.56 0.93 -24.60
CA TYR A 230 -8.03 1.74 -25.68
C TYR A 230 -9.18 2.37 -26.47
N ARG A 231 -8.93 3.58 -26.95
CA ARG A 231 -9.70 4.24 -27.99
C ARG A 231 -8.81 4.26 -29.22
N ASP A 232 -9.15 3.44 -30.22
CA ASP A 232 -8.26 3.08 -31.32
C ASP A 232 -6.92 2.52 -30.82
N THR A 233 -5.84 3.28 -30.88
CA THR A 233 -4.51 2.87 -30.37
C THR A 233 -4.09 3.62 -29.10
N THR A 234 -4.91 4.53 -28.62
CA THR A 234 -4.63 5.38 -27.45
C THR A 234 -5.16 4.72 -26.18
N LEU A 235 -4.26 4.46 -25.21
CA LEU A 235 -4.64 3.94 -23.89
C LEU A 235 -5.32 5.04 -23.07
N VAL A 236 -6.60 4.84 -22.75
CA VAL A 236 -7.39 5.84 -22.01
C VAL A 236 -7.61 5.47 -20.55
N LYS A 237 -7.59 4.16 -20.24
CA LYS A 237 -7.89 3.68 -18.89
C LYS A 237 -7.22 2.35 -18.56
N ILE A 238 -6.77 2.21 -17.33
CA ILE A 238 -6.40 0.93 -16.71
C ILE A 238 -7.35 0.69 -15.55
N LYS A 239 -7.90 -0.52 -15.43
CA LYS A 239 -8.84 -0.89 -14.37
C LYS A 239 -8.40 -2.18 -13.70
N LEU A 240 -8.42 -2.19 -12.36
CA LEU A 240 -8.32 -3.40 -11.57
C LEU A 240 -9.72 -4.04 -11.47
N LYS A 241 -9.88 -5.24 -12.05
CA LYS A 241 -11.10 -6.04 -12.02
C LYS A 241 -11.18 -6.89 -10.75
N ASP A 242 -12.40 -7.26 -10.38
CA ASP A 242 -12.72 -8.28 -9.39
C ASP A 242 -12.09 -8.08 -8.00
N ALA A 243 -11.51 -6.91 -7.76
CA ALA A 243 -11.09 -6.46 -6.46
C ALA A 243 -12.32 -5.95 -5.70
N LYS A 244 -12.36 -6.24 -4.40
CA LYS A 244 -13.37 -5.70 -3.48
C LYS A 244 -13.51 -4.18 -3.60
N HIS A 245 -12.38 -3.51 -3.80
CA HIS A 245 -12.31 -2.08 -4.07
C HIS A 245 -11.91 -1.84 -5.54
N PRO A 246 -12.74 -1.17 -6.35
CA PRO A 246 -12.33 -0.78 -7.68
C PRO A 246 -11.18 0.24 -7.62
N LEU A 247 -10.24 0.12 -8.55
CA LEU A 247 -9.21 1.12 -8.79
C LEU A 247 -9.08 1.35 -10.29
N THR A 248 -9.02 2.62 -10.69
CA THR A 248 -8.86 3.03 -12.09
C THR A 248 -7.74 4.05 -12.24
N VAL A 249 -6.97 3.91 -13.31
CA VAL A 249 -6.03 4.91 -13.81
C VAL A 249 -6.62 5.46 -15.09
N GLU A 250 -6.85 6.77 -15.17
CA GLU A 250 -7.41 7.45 -16.33
C GLU A 250 -6.41 8.48 -16.83
N PHE A 251 -6.28 8.58 -18.15
CA PHE A 251 -5.49 9.59 -18.84
C PHE A 251 -6.45 10.55 -19.55
N ASP A 252 -6.28 11.86 -19.38
CA ASP A 252 -7.30 12.85 -19.82
C ASP A 252 -7.50 12.84 -21.34
N GLN A 253 -6.43 13.00 -22.11
CA GLN A 253 -6.48 12.84 -23.57
C GLN A 253 -6.13 11.42 -24.01
N GLY A 254 -5.44 10.67 -23.15
CA GLY A 254 -5.02 9.30 -23.40
C GLY A 254 -3.55 9.18 -23.79
N LEU A 255 -2.92 8.07 -23.41
CA LEU A 255 -1.54 7.77 -23.75
C LEU A 255 -1.48 7.20 -25.17
N ALA A 256 -1.00 8.00 -26.12
CA ALA A 256 -0.90 7.65 -27.52
C ALA A 256 0.08 6.50 -27.78
N ASP A 257 -0.11 5.77 -28.88
CA ASP A 257 0.83 4.73 -29.31
C ASP A 257 2.19 5.35 -29.60
N ILE A 258 3.19 4.96 -28.80
CA ILE A 258 4.54 5.52 -28.82
C ILE A 258 5.24 5.38 -30.18
N ARG A 259 4.80 4.44 -31.02
CA ARG A 259 5.34 4.21 -32.36
C ARG A 259 4.94 5.31 -33.35
N ASN A 260 3.82 5.98 -33.10
CA ASN A 260 3.21 6.94 -34.02
C ASN A 260 3.45 8.40 -33.60
N LEU A 261 4.36 8.65 -32.65
CA LEU A 261 4.69 9.99 -32.19
C LEU A 261 5.60 10.73 -33.18
N ASP A 262 5.41 12.05 -33.25
CA ASP A 262 6.33 12.96 -33.94
C ASP A 262 7.66 13.02 -33.18
N ASP A 263 8.79 12.96 -33.90
CA ASP A 263 10.11 13.08 -33.31
C ASP A 263 10.33 14.48 -32.70
N ASN A 264 11.01 14.53 -31.56
CA ASN A 264 11.40 15.73 -30.81
C ASN A 264 10.23 16.62 -30.37
N LYS A 265 9.00 16.10 -30.36
CA LYS A 265 7.82 16.78 -29.86
C LYS A 265 7.39 16.17 -28.54
N GLU A 266 7.39 16.99 -27.50
CA GLU A 266 6.91 16.58 -26.20
C GLU A 266 5.37 16.55 -26.19
N HIS A 267 4.81 15.40 -25.85
CA HIS A 267 3.41 15.26 -25.51
C HIS A 267 3.25 15.33 -24.00
N ILE A 268 2.47 16.28 -23.49
CA ILE A 268 2.21 16.46 -22.05
C ILE A 268 0.72 16.33 -21.81
N ASP A 269 0.35 15.55 -20.81
CA ASP A 269 -1.04 15.37 -20.41
C ASP A 269 -1.12 14.98 -18.92
N THR A 270 -2.32 14.72 -18.41
CA THR A 270 -2.59 14.41 -17.01
C THR A 270 -3.12 13.01 -16.81
N PHE A 271 -2.86 12.46 -15.63
CA PHE A 271 -3.41 11.17 -15.21
C PHE A 271 -4.08 11.29 -13.84
N LYS A 272 -5.04 10.41 -13.59
CA LYS A 272 -5.76 10.30 -12.33
C LYS A 272 -5.93 8.84 -11.93
N ILE A 273 -5.46 8.50 -10.74
CA ILE A 273 -5.64 7.21 -10.10
C ILE A 273 -6.74 7.34 -9.06
N THR A 274 -7.92 6.80 -9.36
CA THR A 274 -9.10 6.86 -8.49
C THR A 274 -9.28 5.53 -7.77
N ALA A 275 -9.32 5.58 -6.44
CA ALA A 275 -9.65 4.43 -5.61
C ALA A 275 -11.17 4.37 -5.34
N ASP A 276 -11.61 3.34 -4.62
CA ASP A 276 -13.02 3.20 -4.24
C ASP A 276 -13.54 4.40 -3.44
N LYS A 277 -14.87 4.55 -3.44
CA LYS A 277 -15.60 5.69 -2.86
C LYS A 277 -15.13 5.97 -1.42
N GLY A 278 -14.85 7.25 -1.12
CA GLY A 278 -14.38 7.68 0.18
C GLY A 278 -12.86 7.64 0.37
N ALA A 279 -12.08 6.96 -0.48
CA ALA A 279 -10.62 6.96 -0.38
C ALA A 279 -9.94 8.13 -1.13
N GLY A 280 -10.64 8.74 -2.08
CA GLY A 280 -10.11 9.84 -2.89
C GLY A 280 -9.29 9.37 -4.09
N PHE A 281 -8.35 10.20 -4.54
CA PHE A 281 -7.56 9.94 -5.76
C PHE A 281 -6.16 10.54 -5.69
N VAL A 282 -5.24 9.98 -6.49
CA VAL A 282 -3.92 10.56 -6.77
C VAL A 282 -3.94 11.10 -8.20
N SER A 283 -3.37 12.27 -8.44
CA SER A 283 -3.27 12.82 -9.82
C SER A 283 -1.96 13.52 -10.08
N GLY A 284 -1.65 13.70 -11.36
CA GLY A 284 -0.51 14.46 -11.78
C GLY A 284 -0.36 14.51 -13.28
N LYS A 285 0.88 14.66 -13.73
CA LYS A 285 1.25 14.89 -15.13
C LYS A 285 2.13 13.77 -15.64
N TYR A 286 2.03 13.52 -16.94
CA TYR A 286 2.98 12.70 -17.66
C TYR A 286 3.47 13.42 -18.92
N SER A 287 4.67 13.06 -19.38
CA SER A 287 5.17 13.47 -20.67
C SER A 287 5.73 12.28 -21.45
N ILE A 288 5.70 12.40 -22.78
CA ILE A 288 6.26 11.43 -23.71
C ILE A 288 7.06 12.19 -24.75
N ILE A 289 8.31 11.80 -24.93
CA ILE A 289 9.20 12.35 -25.95
C ILE A 289 9.76 11.17 -26.74
N LYS A 290 9.60 11.24 -28.07
CA LYS A 290 10.28 10.35 -29.00
C LYS A 290 11.48 11.06 -29.60
N ASP A 291 12.64 10.43 -29.58
CA ASP A 291 13.84 10.87 -30.27
C ASP A 291 14.36 9.71 -31.13
N ALA A 292 14.12 9.81 -32.45
CA ALA A 292 14.38 8.76 -33.42
C ALA A 292 13.81 7.39 -32.98
N ASN A 293 14.68 6.47 -32.55
CA ASN A 293 14.31 5.12 -32.14
C ASN A 293 14.06 4.96 -30.63
N SER A 294 14.19 6.03 -29.85
CA SER A 294 14.03 6.01 -28.40
C SER A 294 12.78 6.77 -27.99
N VAL A 295 12.05 6.23 -27.01
CA VAL A 295 10.93 6.92 -26.34
C VAL A 295 11.22 7.01 -24.85
N VAL A 296 10.98 8.18 -24.29
CA VAL A 296 11.01 8.42 -22.84
C VAL A 296 9.60 8.79 -22.38
N ILE A 297 9.08 8.04 -21.41
CA ILE A 297 7.86 8.37 -20.68
C ILE A 297 8.27 8.82 -19.28
N GLU A 298 7.81 10.00 -18.87
CA GLU A 298 7.95 10.47 -17.49
C GLU A 298 6.57 10.64 -16.84
N MET A 299 6.41 10.25 -15.57
CA MET A 299 5.18 10.51 -14.82
C MET A 299 5.50 11.04 -13.43
N THR A 300 4.75 12.05 -13.00
CA THR A 300 4.84 12.62 -11.65
C THR A 300 3.44 12.83 -11.09
N PRO A 301 3.05 12.24 -9.94
CA PRO A 301 1.80 12.54 -9.25
C PRO A 301 1.87 13.93 -8.58
N SER A 302 2.05 14.97 -9.40
CA SER A 302 2.36 16.35 -8.99
C SER A 302 1.31 16.99 -8.08
N ASP A 303 0.08 16.51 -8.13
CA ASP A 303 -1.01 17.01 -7.28
C ASP A 303 -1.07 16.28 -5.94
N GLY A 304 -0.36 15.15 -5.82
CA GLY A 304 -0.33 14.31 -4.64
C GLY A 304 -1.61 13.51 -4.47
N TRP A 305 -1.96 13.20 -3.22
CA TRP A 305 -3.22 12.56 -2.89
C TRP A 305 -4.27 13.59 -2.48
N THR A 306 -5.44 13.50 -3.10
CA THR A 306 -6.65 14.25 -2.75
C THR A 306 -7.62 13.32 -2.02
N PRO A 307 -7.79 13.47 -0.69
CA PRO A 307 -8.71 12.66 0.11
C PRO A 307 -10.18 13.03 -0.14
N GLU A 308 -11.09 12.09 0.08
CA GLU A 308 -12.51 12.38 0.27
C GLU A 308 -12.80 12.54 1.77
N THR A 309 -12.80 13.78 2.27
CA THR A 309 -12.97 14.04 3.71
C THR A 309 -14.45 14.15 4.08
N ASN A 310 -14.91 13.29 5.01
CA ASN A 310 -16.30 13.28 5.50
C ASN A 310 -16.45 13.80 6.94
N SER A 311 -15.36 14.15 7.62
CA SER A 311 -15.37 14.63 9.01
C SER A 311 -14.40 15.79 9.25
N ILE A 312 -14.63 16.56 10.33
CA ILE A 312 -13.73 17.64 10.75
C ILE A 312 -12.31 17.11 11.00
N LEU A 313 -12.19 15.94 11.65
CA LEU A 313 -10.90 15.30 11.89
C LEU A 313 -10.14 15.05 10.59
N THR A 314 -10.80 14.45 9.59
CA THR A 314 -10.16 14.18 8.28
C THR A 314 -9.79 15.45 7.54
N LYS A 315 -10.57 16.54 7.67
CA LYS A 315 -10.23 17.84 7.08
C LYS A 315 -8.98 18.46 7.71
N ILE A 316 -8.76 18.25 9.01
CA ILE A 316 -7.57 18.72 9.73
C ILE A 316 -6.35 17.84 9.41
N LEU A 317 -6.51 16.52 9.39
CA LEU A 317 -5.41 15.58 9.12
C LEU A 317 -4.93 15.67 7.68
N PHE A 318 -5.84 15.81 6.71
CA PHE A 318 -5.54 15.68 5.29
C PHE A 318 -5.57 17.02 4.55
N THR A 319 -4.87 18.01 5.11
CA THR A 319 -4.61 19.27 4.38
C THR A 319 -3.66 19.02 3.20
N LYS A 320 -3.69 19.87 2.17
CA LYS A 320 -2.81 19.74 0.99
C LYS A 320 -1.30 19.71 1.31
N LYS A 321 -0.91 20.25 2.47
CA LYS A 321 0.48 20.26 2.96
C LYS A 321 0.81 19.11 3.92
N SER A 322 -0.20 18.35 4.35
CA SER A 322 0.01 17.20 5.23
C SER A 322 0.89 16.16 4.54
N LEU A 323 1.66 15.41 5.35
CA LEU A 323 2.49 14.31 4.86
C LEU A 323 1.66 13.35 3.99
N PHE A 324 0.43 13.02 4.42
CA PHE A 324 -0.49 12.13 3.71
C PHE A 324 -0.77 12.57 2.27
N CYS A 325 -1.00 13.88 2.06
CA CYS A 325 -1.36 14.40 0.75
C CYS A 325 -0.15 14.75 -0.12
N SER A 326 0.99 15.10 0.49
CA SER A 326 2.15 15.63 -0.24
C SER A 326 3.20 14.58 -0.60
N TRP A 327 3.31 13.48 0.15
CA TRP A 327 4.37 12.49 -0.08
C TRP A 327 4.38 11.92 -1.51
N PRO A 328 3.25 11.67 -2.23
CA PRO A 328 3.33 11.11 -3.58
C PRO A 328 4.07 12.04 -4.53
N LYS A 329 3.97 13.37 -4.34
CA LYS A 329 4.59 14.39 -5.21
C LYS A 329 6.11 14.28 -5.32
N THR A 330 6.71 13.60 -4.36
CA THR A 330 8.16 13.38 -4.31
C THR A 330 8.61 12.22 -5.19
N TYR A 331 7.71 11.56 -5.92
CA TYR A 331 8.02 10.44 -6.81
C TYR A 331 8.04 10.90 -8.27
N LYS A 332 9.02 10.41 -9.03
CA LYS A 332 9.06 10.54 -10.49
C LYS A 332 9.34 9.17 -11.11
N TYR A 333 8.45 8.75 -12.01
CA TYR A 333 8.64 7.56 -12.84
C TYR A 333 9.31 7.97 -14.15
N ILE A 334 10.26 7.15 -14.60
CA ILE A 334 10.91 7.31 -15.90
C ILE A 334 10.98 5.93 -16.55
N GLN A 335 10.57 5.86 -17.81
CA GLN A 335 10.64 4.66 -18.62
C GLN A 335 11.27 5.00 -19.97
N LYS A 336 12.38 4.33 -20.27
CA LYS A 336 13.08 4.43 -21.56
C LYS A 336 12.76 3.20 -22.39
N ILE A 337 12.47 3.39 -23.67
CA ILE A 337 12.01 2.34 -24.57
C ILE A 337 12.76 2.46 -25.89
N ASP A 338 13.36 1.37 -26.36
CA ASP A 338 13.88 1.24 -27.72
C ASP A 338 12.76 0.72 -28.64
N LEU A 339 12.45 1.43 -29.72
CA LEU A 339 11.30 1.13 -30.58
C LEU A 339 11.54 -0.05 -31.53
N ASP A 340 12.78 -0.40 -31.85
CA ASP A 340 13.10 -1.54 -32.71
C ASP A 340 12.95 -2.87 -31.95
N THR A 341 13.39 -2.88 -30.70
CA THR A 341 13.44 -4.09 -29.85
C THR A 341 12.28 -4.18 -28.87
N LEU A 342 11.62 -3.05 -28.60
CA LEU A 342 10.66 -2.85 -27.51
C LEU A 342 11.25 -3.14 -26.12
N GLU A 343 12.58 -3.19 -26.01
CA GLU A 343 13.26 -3.25 -24.73
C GLU A 343 12.97 -1.97 -23.94
N SER A 344 12.58 -2.14 -22.68
CA SER A 344 12.22 -1.07 -21.80
C SER A 344 12.95 -1.16 -20.47
N ASP A 345 13.47 -0.03 -20.01
CA ASP A 345 14.09 0.16 -18.71
C ASP A 345 13.31 1.21 -17.93
N ALA A 346 12.59 0.77 -16.90
CA ALA A 346 11.74 1.61 -16.06
C ALA A 346 12.31 1.72 -14.64
N TYR A 347 12.32 2.94 -14.10
CA TYR A 347 12.76 3.21 -12.74
C TYR A 347 11.97 4.35 -12.10
N TRP A 348 12.03 4.42 -10.77
CA TRP A 348 11.54 5.55 -9.99
C TRP A 348 12.69 6.29 -9.33
N GLU A 349 12.53 7.59 -9.17
CA GLU A 349 13.42 8.43 -8.37
C GLU A 349 12.62 9.36 -7.45
N ARG A 350 13.33 9.89 -6.45
CA ARG A 350 12.78 10.89 -5.53
C ARG A 350 13.12 12.29 -6.03
N ILE A 351 12.12 13.16 -6.09
CA ILE A 351 12.23 14.57 -6.43
C ILE A 351 11.81 15.43 -5.22
N ASN A 352 12.34 16.67 -5.16
CA ASN A 352 12.15 17.59 -4.03
C ASN A 352 10.92 18.48 -4.19
#